data_AF-A0AAU5V029-F1
#
_entry.id   AF-A0AAU5V029-F1
#
_cell.length_a   1.000
_cell.length_b   1.000
_cell.length_c   1.000
_cell.angle_alpha   90.00
_cell.angle_beta   90.00
_cell.angle_gamma   90.00
#
_symmetry.space_group_name_H-M   'P 1'
#
loop_
_entity.id
_entity.type
_entity.pdbx_description
1 polymer ?
#
loop_
_entity_poly.entity_id
_entity_poly.type
_entity_poly.pdbx_seq_one_letter_code
_entity_poly.pdbx_strand_id
1 'polypeptide(L)'
;MIPTWISIVGVVMTVLSPLLALGGVFLGSYLVRKSDRELDTWRHREETMRMVRWAVEQILDGEDDAGTDAGVVTLRSLMRSELLQPEDYDLVAALTAAVAIDRVGAAAYADIADADIEVVEGDSDHG
;
A
#
# COMPACT_ATOMS: atom_id res chain seq x y z
N MET A 1 57.84 6.80 -43.54
CA MET A 1 56.40 6.86 -43.88
C MET A 1 55.62 6.16 -42.80
N ILE A 2 54.53 6.74 -42.28
CA ILE A 2 53.70 6.07 -41.28
C ILE A 2 52.93 4.95 -42.01
N PRO A 3 52.94 3.71 -41.49
CA PRO A 3 52.13 2.63 -42.05
C PRO A 3 50.64 3.02 -42.06
N THR A 4 50.00 2.92 -43.22
CA THR A 4 48.61 3.37 -43.44
C THR A 4 47.61 2.69 -42.51
N TRP A 5 47.88 1.46 -42.09
CA TRP A 5 47.04 0.73 -41.14
C TRP A 5 46.99 1.39 -39.75
N ILE A 6 48.07 2.04 -39.30
CA ILE A 6 48.11 2.74 -38.00
C ILE A 6 47.19 3.96 -38.03
N SER A 7 47.18 4.69 -39.14
CA SER A 7 46.29 5.84 -39.32
C SER A 7 44.82 5.43 -39.35
N ILE A 8 44.49 4.30 -39.99
CA ILE A 8 43.12 3.75 -40.03
C ILE A 8 42.67 3.37 -38.61
N VAL A 9 43.49 2.64 -37.86
CA VAL A 9 43.18 2.25 -36.47
C VAL A 9 43.00 3.48 -35.58
N GLY A 10 43.87 4.49 -35.71
CA GLY A 10 43.75 5.73 -34.96
C GLY A 10 42.42 6.44 -35.19
N VAL A 11 42.03 6.63 -36.46
CA VAL A 11 40.75 7.26 -36.82
C VAL A 11 39.57 6.45 -36.28
N VAL A 12 39.59 5.12 -36.44
CA VAL A 12 38.55 4.24 -35.91
C VAL A 12 38.42 4.40 -34.39
N MET A 13 39.52 4.40 -33.64
CA MET A 13 39.48 4.54 -32.18
C MET A 13 38.98 5.91 -31.71
N THR A 14 39.29 6.98 -32.44
CA THR A 14 38.80 8.33 -32.12
C THR A 14 37.29 8.48 -32.34
N VAL A 15 36.70 7.72 -33.27
CA VAL A 15 35.25 7.70 -33.51
C VAL A 15 34.56 6.68 -32.60
N LEU A 16 35.18 5.54 -32.37
CA LEU A 16 34.63 4.46 -31.56
C LEU A 16 34.51 4.86 -30.08
N SER A 17 35.51 5.57 -29.53
CA SER A 17 35.51 5.98 -28.11
C SER A 17 34.29 6.81 -27.70
N PRO A 18 33.93 7.92 -28.38
CA PRO A 18 32.74 8.69 -28.03
C PRO A 18 31.44 7.91 -28.28
N LEU A 19 31.39 7.02 -29.28
CA LEU A 19 30.23 6.17 -29.53
C LEU A 19 30.01 5.15 -28.41
N LEU A 20 31.09 4.51 -27.94
CA LEU A 20 31.03 3.60 -26.79
C LEU A 20 30.69 4.35 -25.50
N ALA A 21 31.21 5.56 -25.31
CA ALA A 21 30.85 6.40 -24.17
C ALA A 21 29.36 6.76 -24.19
N LEU A 22 28.82 7.18 -25.34
CA LEU A 22 27.39 7.47 -25.50
C LEU A 22 26.54 6.21 -25.28
N GLY A 23 26.96 5.06 -25.81
CA GLY A 23 26.29 3.78 -25.58
C GLY A 23 26.27 3.39 -24.11
N GLY A 24 27.40 3.58 -23.41
CA GLY A 24 27.51 3.34 -21.96
C GLY A 24 26.59 4.23 -21.13
N VAL A 25 26.54 5.53 -21.43
CA VAL A 25 25.65 6.49 -20.74
C VAL A 25 24.18 6.14 -21.00
N PHE A 26 23.82 5.83 -22.25
CA PHE A 26 22.45 5.47 -22.59
C PHE A 26 22.00 4.21 -21.84
N LEU A 27 22.81 3.15 -21.88
CA LEU A 27 22.51 1.90 -21.19
C LEU A 27 22.44 2.09 -19.67
N GLY A 28 23.38 2.84 -19.09
CA GLY A 28 23.37 3.17 -17.66
C GLY A 28 22.11 3.92 -17.26
N SER A 29 21.73 4.95 -18.03
CA SER A 29 20.52 5.73 -17.77
C SER A 29 19.25 4.87 -17.86
N TYR A 30 19.22 3.93 -18.81
CA TYR A 30 18.09 3.02 -18.98
C TYR A 30 17.95 2.05 -17.80
N LEU A 31 19.06 1.47 -17.33
CA LEU A 31 19.07 0.56 -16.20
C LEU A 31 18.66 1.26 -14.89
N VAL A 32 19.15 2.48 -14.65
CA VAL A 32 18.75 3.28 -13.48
C VAL A 32 17.25 3.55 -13.52
N ARG A 33 16.72 3.97 -14.66
CA ARG A 33 15.28 4.27 -14.80
C ARG A 33 14.39 3.05 -14.61
N LYS A 34 14.88 1.86 -14.97
CA LYS A 34 14.20 0.60 -14.67
C LYS A 34 14.28 0.26 -13.18
N SER A 35 15.45 0.39 -12.58
CA SER A 35 15.67 0.17 -11.15
C SER A 35 14.82 1.10 -10.29
N ASP A 36 14.70 2.38 -10.68
CA ASP A 36 13.88 3.36 -9.97
C ASP A 36 12.41 2.95 -9.93
N ARG A 37 11.89 2.36 -11.02
CA ARG A 37 10.50 1.86 -11.06
C ARG A 37 10.27 0.65 -10.15
N GLU A 38 11.25 -0.25 -10.08
CA GLU A 38 11.19 -1.42 -9.20
C GLU A 38 11.30 -0.99 -7.72
N LEU A 39 12.19 -0.03 -7.42
CA LEU A 39 12.32 0.59 -6.08
C LEU A 39 11.05 1.32 -5.66
N ASP A 40 10.42 2.05 -6.58
CA ASP A 40 9.20 2.78 -6.28
C ASP A 40 8.07 1.82 -5.90
N THR A 41 7.94 0.71 -6.62
CA THR A 41 6.97 -0.35 -6.29
C THR A 41 7.25 -0.96 -4.92
N TRP A 42 8.51 -1.27 -4.62
CA TRP A 42 8.87 -1.83 -3.31
C TRP A 42 8.61 -0.84 -2.16
N ARG A 43 8.92 0.44 -2.38
CA ARG A 43 8.69 1.51 -1.40
C ARG A 43 7.21 1.74 -1.12
N HIS A 44 6.38 1.79 -2.17
CA HIS A 44 4.93 1.94 -2.03
C HIS A 44 4.33 0.79 -1.19
N ARG A 45 4.85 -0.43 -1.36
CA ARG A 45 4.42 -1.59 -0.58
C ARG A 45 4.78 -1.50 0.90
N GLU A 46 6.02 -1.09 1.19
CA GLU A 46 6.50 -0.90 2.55
C GLU A 46 5.72 0.21 3.28
N GLU A 47 5.45 1.33 2.59
CA GLU A 47 4.65 2.43 3.14
C GLU A 47 3.20 2.01 3.39
N THR A 48 2.61 1.22 2.47
CA THR A 48 1.26 0.67 2.63
C THR A 48 1.18 -0.25 3.86
N MET A 49 2.09 -1.23 3.98
CA MET A 49 2.10 -2.15 5.13
C MET A 49 2.37 -1.43 6.45
N ARG A 50 3.19 -0.37 6.45
CA ARG A 50 3.42 0.45 7.63
C ARG A 50 2.15 1.19 8.07
N MET A 51 1.41 1.77 7.13
CA MET A 51 0.15 2.45 7.43
C MET A 51 -0.95 1.47 7.86
N VAL A 52 -1.05 0.31 7.22
CA VAL A 52 -1.98 -0.77 7.65
C VAL A 52 -1.67 -1.21 9.07
N ARG A 53 -0.40 -1.49 9.38
CA ARG A 53 0.01 -1.87 10.74
C ARG A 53 -0.33 -0.80 11.75
N TRP A 54 0.05 0.46 11.47
CA TRP A 54 -0.25 1.58 12.36
C TRP A 54 -1.77 1.73 12.58
N ALA A 55 -2.57 1.58 11.52
CA ALA A 55 -4.02 1.68 11.62
C ALA A 55 -4.61 0.53 12.49
N VAL A 56 -4.11 -0.69 12.33
CA VAL A 56 -4.51 -1.84 13.16
C VAL A 56 -4.10 -1.65 14.61
N GLU A 57 -2.87 -1.22 14.87
CA GLU A 57 -2.38 -0.90 16.22
C GLU A 57 -3.25 0.18 16.88
N GLN A 58 -3.60 1.22 16.13
CA GLN A 58 -4.44 2.29 16.63
C GLN A 58 -5.89 1.84 16.91
N ILE A 59 -6.40 0.87 16.15
CA ILE A 59 -7.73 0.28 16.36
C ILE A 59 -7.76 -0.63 17.60
N LEU A 60 -6.73 -1.45 17.78
CA LEU A 60 -6.67 -2.47 18.83
C LEU A 60 -6.19 -1.92 20.17
N ASP A 61 -5.17 -1.05 20.15
CA ASP A 61 -4.49 -0.52 21.34
C ASP A 61 -4.87 0.95 21.62
N GLY A 62 -5.85 1.50 20.89
CA GLY A 62 -6.33 2.86 21.10
C GLY A 62 -6.97 3.03 22.47
N GLU A 63 -6.39 3.90 23.31
CA GLU A 63 -6.96 4.24 24.63
C GLU A 63 -8.19 5.16 24.53
N ASP A 64 -8.27 5.95 23.45
CA ASP A 64 -9.34 6.91 23.17
C ASP A 64 -10.08 6.56 21.87
N ASP A 65 -11.41 6.73 21.86
CA ASP A 65 -12.26 6.48 20.67
C ASP A 65 -11.80 7.25 19.42
N ALA A 66 -11.25 8.46 19.61
CA ALA A 66 -10.71 9.28 18.54
C ALA A 66 -9.49 8.64 17.85
N GLY A 67 -8.67 7.92 18.60
CA GLY A 67 -7.55 7.16 18.08
C GLY A 67 -8.05 6.01 17.21
N THR A 68 -8.90 5.15 17.78
CA THR A 68 -9.52 4.03 17.07
C THR A 68 -10.19 4.49 15.76
N ASP A 69 -10.97 5.56 15.79
CA ASP A 69 -11.62 6.13 14.60
C ASP A 69 -10.62 6.62 13.54
N ALA A 70 -9.50 7.23 13.96
CA ALA A 70 -8.44 7.61 13.04
C ALA A 70 -7.82 6.39 12.34
N GLY A 71 -7.66 5.27 13.05
CA GLY A 71 -7.24 3.99 12.47
C GLY A 71 -8.23 3.46 11.43
N VAL A 72 -9.54 3.47 11.73
CA VAL A 72 -10.58 3.03 10.79
C VAL A 72 -10.61 3.90 9.52
N VAL A 73 -10.56 5.23 9.68
CA VAL A 73 -10.53 6.16 8.56
C VAL A 73 -9.29 5.94 7.69
N THR A 74 -8.16 5.60 8.30
CA THR A 74 -6.91 5.30 7.59
C THR A 74 -7.02 4.03 6.75
N LEU A 75 -7.60 2.94 7.27
CA LEU A 75 -7.86 1.74 6.48
C LEU A 75 -8.83 2.01 5.32
N ARG A 76 -9.90 2.77 5.58
CA ARG A 76 -10.89 3.13 4.56
C ARG A 76 -10.32 4.04 3.48
N SER A 77 -9.39 4.94 3.83
CA SER A 77 -8.74 5.83 2.88
C SER A 77 -7.71 5.08 2.04
N LEU A 78 -6.98 4.11 2.60
CA LEU A 78 -6.08 3.22 1.87
C LEU A 78 -6.81 2.47 0.75
N MET A 79 -8.02 1.96 1.00
CA MET A 79 -8.86 1.30 -0.02
C MET A 79 -9.21 2.16 -1.25
N ARG A 80 -9.09 3.49 -1.13
CA ARG A 80 -9.36 4.46 -2.21
C ARG A 80 -8.09 5.13 -2.74
N SER A 81 -6.93 4.77 -2.19
CA SER A 81 -5.66 5.40 -2.48
C SER A 81 -4.95 4.70 -3.63
N GLU A 82 -4.28 5.49 -4.47
CA GLU A 82 -3.39 4.99 -5.54
C GLU A 82 -2.15 4.26 -4.99
N LEU A 83 -1.87 4.37 -3.68
CA LEU A 83 -0.81 3.64 -3.00
C LEU A 83 -1.07 2.14 -2.90
N LEU A 84 -2.34 1.71 -2.98
CA LEU A 84 -2.70 0.33 -2.77
C LEU A 84 -2.37 -0.51 -4.01
N GLN A 85 -1.47 -1.46 -3.84
CA GLN A 85 -1.12 -2.40 -4.91
C GLN A 85 -2.24 -3.44 -5.11
N PRO A 86 -2.50 -3.89 -6.35
CA PRO A 86 -3.56 -4.86 -6.62
C PRO A 86 -3.44 -6.15 -5.79
N GLU A 87 -2.21 -6.57 -5.50
CA GLU A 87 -1.92 -7.80 -4.76
C GLU A 87 -2.32 -7.72 -3.29
N ASP A 88 -2.25 -6.53 -2.69
CA ASP A 88 -2.52 -6.32 -1.26
C ASP A 88 -3.97 -5.84 -1.02
N TYR A 89 -4.78 -5.66 -2.08
CA TYR A 89 -6.17 -5.18 -2.00
C TYR A 89 -7.08 -6.10 -1.19
N ASP A 90 -7.04 -7.40 -1.44
CA ASP A 90 -7.91 -8.37 -0.75
C ASP A 90 -7.64 -8.42 0.75
N LEU A 91 -6.38 -8.27 1.14
CA LEU A 91 -5.97 -8.22 2.55
C LEU A 91 -6.54 -6.98 3.24
N VAL A 92 -6.33 -5.79 2.66
CA VAL A 92 -6.80 -4.53 3.26
C VAL A 92 -8.33 -4.44 3.23
N ALA A 93 -8.98 -4.99 2.21
CA ALA A 93 -10.43 -5.10 2.13
C ALA A 93 -11.00 -6.00 3.25
N ALA A 94 -10.38 -7.17 3.48
CA ALA A 94 -10.78 -8.07 4.55
C ALA A 94 -10.59 -7.43 5.94
N LEU A 95 -9.47 -6.74 6.17
CA LEU A 95 -9.21 -6.00 7.41
C LEU A 95 -10.23 -4.88 7.63
N THR A 96 -10.50 -4.08 6.59
CA THR A 96 -11.49 -3.00 6.67
C THR A 96 -12.89 -3.55 6.95
N ALA A 97 -13.26 -4.67 6.32
CA ALA A 97 -14.54 -5.32 6.56
C ALA A 97 -14.65 -5.86 7.99
N ALA A 98 -13.60 -6.50 8.51
CA ALA A 98 -13.59 -7.03 9.88
C ALA A 98 -13.78 -5.92 10.92
N VAL A 99 -13.08 -4.80 10.77
CA VAL A 99 -13.20 -3.63 11.66
C VAL A 99 -14.58 -2.97 11.56
N ALA A 100 -15.14 -2.88 10.35
CA ALA A 100 -16.48 -2.33 10.15
C ALA A 100 -17.56 -3.20 10.82
N ILE A 101 -17.44 -4.53 10.75
CA ILE A 101 -18.36 -5.47 11.40
C ILE A 101 -18.29 -5.34 12.92
N ASP A 102 -17.08 -5.25 13.48
CA ASP A 102 -16.89 -5.11 14.93
C ASP A 102 -17.52 -3.82 15.47
N ARG A 103 -17.29 -2.68 14.79
CA ARG A 103 -17.84 -1.38 15.23
C ARG A 103 -19.34 -1.26 15.01
N VAL A 104 -19.87 -1.71 13.86
CA VAL A 104 -21.32 -1.71 13.61
C VAL A 104 -22.03 -2.71 14.52
N GLY A 105 -21.42 -3.87 14.76
CA GLY A 105 -21.92 -4.86 15.71
C GLY A 105 -21.97 -4.32 17.13
N ALA A 106 -20.88 -3.73 17.62
CA ALA A 106 -20.81 -3.15 18.95
C ALA A 106 -21.84 -2.01 19.16
N ALA A 107 -21.98 -1.11 18.19
CA ALA A 107 -23.00 -0.04 18.26
C ALA A 107 -24.43 -0.60 18.23
N ALA A 108 -24.71 -1.58 17.36
CA ALA A 108 -26.01 -2.23 17.30
C ALA A 108 -26.35 -3.00 18.59
N TYR A 109 -25.37 -3.63 19.23
CA TYR A 109 -25.57 -4.29 20.54
C TYR A 109 -25.74 -3.28 21.68
N ALA A 110 -25.06 -2.14 21.65
CA ALA A 110 -25.22 -1.07 22.64
C ALA A 110 -26.64 -0.46 22.58
N ASP A 111 -27.17 -0.22 21.39
CA ASP A 111 -28.56 0.26 21.21
C ASP A 111 -29.59 -0.77 21.71
N ILE A 112 -29.31 -2.07 21.56
CA ILE A 112 -30.17 -3.14 22.09
C ILE A 112 -30.06 -3.25 23.61
N ALA A 113 -28.89 -2.95 24.19
CA ALA A 113 -28.66 -3.00 25.64
C ALA A 113 -29.25 -1.80 26.39
N ASP A 114 -29.33 -0.63 25.75
CA ASP A 114 -29.95 0.58 26.31
C ASP A 114 -31.47 0.63 26.06
N ALA A 115 -31.97 -0.11 25.07
CA ALA A 115 -33.40 -0.36 24.96
C ALA A 115 -33.85 -1.16 26.18
N ASP A 116 -34.66 -0.54 27.05
CA ASP A 116 -35.44 -1.22 28.08
C ASP A 116 -36.36 -2.23 27.38
N ILE A 117 -35.84 -3.45 27.15
CA ILE A 117 -36.61 -4.53 26.54
C ILE A 117 -37.65 -4.95 27.56
N GLU A 118 -38.86 -4.41 27.42
CA GLU A 118 -40.06 -4.94 28.05
C GLU A 118 -40.24 -6.38 27.54
N VAL A 119 -39.70 -7.33 28.30
CA VAL A 119 -39.98 -8.74 28.11
C VAL A 119 -41.45 -8.93 28.42
N VAL A 120 -42.28 -8.93 27.38
CA VAL A 120 -43.67 -9.37 27.48
C VAL A 120 -43.61 -10.87 27.75
N GLU A 121 -43.62 -11.25 29.03
CA GLU A 121 -43.98 -12.60 29.45
C GLU A 121 -45.37 -12.86 28.87
N GLY A 122 -45.39 -13.68 27.82
CA GLY A 122 -46.62 -14.11 27.19
C GLY A 122 -47.46 -14.80 28.26
N ASP A 123 -48.52 -14.13 28.67
CA ASP A 123 -49.59 -14.65 29.51
C ASP A 123 -50.13 -15.93 28.88
N SER A 124 -49.58 -17.07 29.29
CA SER A 124 -50.06 -18.40 28.94
C SER A 124 -51.23 -18.75 29.85
N ASP A 125 -52.26 -17.89 29.87
CA ASP A 125 -53.52 -18.14 30.54
C ASP A 125 -54.64 -18.02 29.51
N HIS A 126 -54.71 -19.03 28.64
CA HIS A 126 -55.90 -19.33 27.84
C HIS A 126 -56.38 -20.73 28.22
N GLY A 127 -57.61 -20.75 28.74
CA GLY A 127 -58.31 -21.90 29.34
C GLY A 127 -58.71 -23.02 28.40
#